data_AF-A0A6A0R1A4-F1
#
_entry.id   AF-A0A6A0R1A4-F1
#
_cell.length_a   1.000
_cell.length_b   1.000
_cell.length_c   1.000
_cell.angle_alpha   90.00
_cell.angle_beta   90.00
_cell.angle_gamma   90.00
#
_symmetry.space_group_name_H-M   'P 1'
#
loop_
_entity.id
_entity.type
_entity.pdbx_description
1 polymer ?
#
loop_
_entity_poly.entity_id
_entity_poly.type
_entity_poly.pdbx_seq_one_letter_code
_entity_poly.pdbx_strand_id
1 'polypeptide(L)'
;MKQNYFSNQYVDIKNPELIDRKSFEYLAGYQDVYCMTINLPPKFKTKDSIENLTREFKNQLINSNQQLDYQGLNVASFKNLIRNLLDVFQNWNDFHHHKSLVIYCSTTFVKTYYAPIELPFKIYLNNHFYLKTVSQLFNSVTQKLILYISESHSSLFELKNVAYEKRFEIKNNKRIESYPNKYIGLIHNEVTNLKELKDQKQLVSLLVTGKKELVDSFIKKSVNKISNMESIYVSETKAIDEIKEKTISKLGSIIQNQAEIFRLQAKSSEIIDKELDVIIKASNQGEIKNLFIEKDFELFGEYDINNDFVFVGNEEDRLGSLANMAAVKTVLNNGNVFLLSKEEMPIQNCGMNAVVSLIPDIE
;
A
#
# COMPACT_ATOMS: atom_id res chain seq x y z
N MET A 1 25.33 32.53 5.32
CA MET A 1 25.18 31.59 6.45
C MET A 1 24.09 30.60 6.09
N LYS A 2 24.43 29.34 5.79
CA LYS A 2 23.43 28.30 5.53
C LYS A 2 22.89 27.82 6.89
N GLN A 3 21.64 28.11 7.20
CA GLN A 3 21.00 27.58 8.41
C GLN A 3 20.95 26.05 8.30
N ASN A 4 21.38 25.37 9.37
CA ASN A 4 21.16 23.94 9.54
C ASN A 4 19.67 23.73 9.83
N TYR A 5 18.87 23.46 8.80
CA TYR A 5 17.41 23.27 8.91
C TYR A 5 16.99 22.10 9.83
N PHE A 6 17.93 21.23 10.20
CA PHE A 6 17.70 20.06 11.06
C PHE A 6 18.11 20.26 12.52
N SER A 7 18.47 21.50 12.91
CA SER A 7 18.82 21.80 14.30
C SER A 7 17.56 22.02 15.15
N ASN A 8 17.09 20.94 15.77
CA ASN A 8 16.22 20.90 16.96
C ASN A 8 14.70 21.24 16.83
N GLN A 9 14.01 20.89 15.72
CA GLN A 9 12.58 21.23 15.58
C GLN A 9 11.64 20.10 15.11
N TYR A 10 11.90 18.83 15.45
CA TYR A 10 10.92 17.77 15.17
C TYR A 10 10.07 17.50 16.41
N VAL A 11 8.79 17.86 16.30
CA VAL A 11 7.86 17.95 17.45
C VAL A 11 7.09 16.65 17.69
N ASP A 12 7.04 15.71 16.73
CA ASP A 12 6.18 14.52 16.83
C ASP A 12 6.78 13.31 16.07
N ILE A 13 7.72 12.59 16.70
CA ILE A 13 8.21 11.30 16.20
C ILE A 13 7.34 10.21 16.83
N LYS A 14 6.39 9.68 16.06
CA LYS A 14 5.55 8.56 16.48
C LYS A 14 6.19 7.23 16.14
N ASN A 15 5.89 6.21 16.94
CA ASN A 15 6.13 4.82 16.53
C ASN A 15 5.41 4.57 15.19
N PRO A 16 6.03 3.83 14.26
CA PRO A 16 5.42 3.62 12.97
C PRO A 16 4.12 2.86 13.13
N GLU A 17 3.07 3.41 12.54
CA GLU A 17 1.81 2.70 12.34
C GLU A 17 1.74 2.26 10.88
N LEU A 18 0.76 1.45 10.53
CA LEU A 18 0.46 1.25 9.12
C LEU A 18 -0.18 2.53 8.57
N ILE A 19 0.22 2.92 7.36
CA ILE A 19 -0.32 4.12 6.73
C ILE A 19 -1.83 3.94 6.46
N ASP A 20 -2.62 4.88 6.97
CA ASP A 20 -4.07 4.93 6.74
C ASP A 20 -4.43 5.92 5.62
N ARG A 21 -5.68 5.84 5.15
CA ARG A 21 -6.15 6.67 4.03
C ARG A 21 -6.06 8.17 4.34
N LYS A 22 -6.38 8.58 5.58
CA LYS A 22 -6.31 9.99 5.99
C LYS A 22 -4.87 10.50 5.98
N SER A 23 -3.91 9.71 6.45
CA SER A 23 -2.49 10.04 6.37
C SER A 23 -2.03 10.14 4.93
N PHE A 24 -2.45 9.22 4.05
CA PHE A 24 -2.12 9.28 2.63
C PHE A 24 -2.65 10.56 1.98
N GLU A 25 -3.93 10.91 2.19
CA GLU A 25 -4.56 12.12 1.67
C GLU A 25 -3.86 13.39 2.18
N TYR A 26 -3.52 13.42 3.47
CA TYR A 26 -2.74 14.51 4.06
C TYR A 26 -1.37 14.66 3.39
N LEU A 27 -0.62 13.56 3.24
CA LEU A 27 0.70 13.58 2.61
C LEU A 27 0.63 13.94 1.12
N ALA A 28 -0.43 13.52 0.42
CA ALA A 28 -0.66 13.79 -0.99
C ALA A 28 -0.93 15.27 -1.27
N GLY A 29 -1.63 15.95 -0.35
CA GLY A 29 -1.90 17.39 -0.42
C GLY A 29 -0.80 18.26 0.20
N TYR A 30 0.19 17.67 0.87
CA TYR A 30 1.23 18.42 1.55
C TYR A 30 2.27 18.93 0.56
N GLN A 31 2.53 20.24 0.63
CA GLN A 31 3.59 20.90 -0.11
C GLN A 31 4.47 21.70 0.85
N ASP A 32 5.76 21.65 0.60
CA ASP A 32 6.75 22.41 1.35
C ASP A 32 7.94 22.66 0.43
N VAL A 33 8.80 23.60 0.78
CA VAL A 33 10.06 23.86 0.08
C VAL A 33 10.94 22.61 0.10
N TYR A 34 10.77 21.77 1.12
CA TYR A 34 11.51 20.54 1.34
C TYR A 34 10.57 19.39 1.76
N CYS A 35 10.39 18.40 0.88
CA CYS A 35 9.72 17.14 1.16
C CYS A 35 10.63 15.98 0.77
N MET A 36 11.11 15.24 1.78
CA MET A 36 11.88 14.03 1.59
C MET A 36 11.04 12.79 1.88
N THR A 37 11.08 11.82 0.97
CA THR A 37 10.58 10.47 1.20
C THR A 37 11.73 9.47 1.19
N ILE A 38 11.79 8.60 2.19
CA ILE A 38 12.77 7.50 2.27
C ILE A 38 12.00 6.18 2.35
N ASN A 39 12.13 5.35 1.32
CA ASN A 39 11.64 3.98 1.31
C ASN A 39 12.76 3.03 1.73
N LEU A 40 12.50 2.22 2.76
CA LEU A 40 13.48 1.29 3.34
C LEU A 40 13.00 -0.16 3.19
N PRO A 41 13.61 -0.95 2.28
CA PRO A 41 13.35 -2.37 2.16
C PRO A 41 13.80 -3.18 3.38
N PRO A 42 13.31 -4.43 3.55
CA PRO A 42 13.68 -5.32 4.65
C PRO A 42 15.19 -5.52 4.83
N LYS A 43 15.99 -5.38 3.77
CA LYS A 43 17.46 -5.48 3.84
C LYS A 43 18.11 -4.45 4.77
N PHE A 44 17.42 -3.35 5.08
CA PHE A 44 17.88 -2.35 6.04
C PHE A 44 17.53 -2.70 7.49
N LYS A 45 16.77 -3.77 7.76
CA LYS A 45 16.45 -4.25 9.11
C LYS A 45 17.66 -4.92 9.76
N THR A 46 18.65 -4.13 10.09
CA THR A 46 19.87 -4.61 10.75
C THR A 46 20.23 -3.70 11.90
N LYS A 47 21.10 -4.17 12.79
CA LYS A 47 21.66 -3.34 13.87
C LYS A 47 22.37 -2.09 13.32
N ASP A 48 22.87 -2.16 12.09
CA ASP A 48 23.60 -1.09 11.39
C ASP A 48 22.71 -0.30 10.42
N SER A 49 21.38 -0.31 10.61
CA SER A 49 20.38 0.37 9.75
C SER A 49 20.80 1.80 9.38
N ILE A 50 21.24 2.57 10.39
CA ILE A 50 21.61 3.98 10.25
C ILE A 50 22.87 4.15 9.41
N GLU A 51 23.88 3.29 9.61
CA GLU A 51 25.14 3.35 8.89
C GLU A 51 24.94 2.96 7.43
N ASN A 52 24.17 1.90 7.20
CA ASN A 52 23.79 1.46 5.86
C ASN A 52 23.02 2.55 5.12
N LEU A 53 22.02 3.16 5.74
CA LEU A 53 21.24 4.24 5.12
C LEU A 53 22.07 5.50 4.87
N THR A 54 22.96 5.86 5.79
CA THR A 54 23.92 6.96 5.59
C THR A 54 24.82 6.69 4.38
N ARG A 55 25.31 5.46 4.23
CA ARG A 55 26.16 5.07 3.10
C ARG A 55 25.41 5.16 1.78
N GLU A 56 24.19 4.64 1.71
CA GLU A 56 23.38 4.72 0.49
C GLU A 56 23.02 6.16 0.13
N PHE A 57 22.69 7.00 1.11
CA PHE A 57 22.48 8.44 0.87
C PHE A 57 23.75 9.10 0.28
N LYS A 58 24.93 8.80 0.83
CA LYS A 58 26.21 9.27 0.26
C LYS A 58 26.44 8.77 -1.16
N ASN A 59 26.14 7.52 -1.45
CA ASN A 59 26.30 6.96 -2.79
C ASN A 59 25.36 7.67 -3.79
N GLN A 60 24.11 7.91 -3.39
CA GLN A 60 23.15 8.63 -4.21
C GLN A 60 23.57 10.09 -4.47
N LEU A 61 24.15 10.76 -3.47
CA LEU A 61 24.78 12.08 -3.61
C LEU A 61 25.91 12.11 -4.64
N ILE A 62 26.76 11.07 -4.63
CA ILE A 62 27.90 10.98 -5.54
C ILE A 62 27.45 10.65 -6.96
N ASN A 63 26.57 9.66 -7.11
CA ASN A 63 26.15 9.14 -8.40
C ASN A 63 25.26 10.09 -9.19
N SER A 64 24.56 10.99 -8.50
CA SER A 64 23.66 11.92 -9.17
C SER A 64 24.39 13.03 -9.94
N ASN A 65 25.72 13.23 -9.81
CA ASN A 65 26.47 14.42 -10.27
C ASN A 65 25.86 15.78 -9.80
N GLN A 66 24.75 15.71 -9.09
CA GLN A 66 24.04 16.77 -8.46
C GLN A 66 24.72 16.92 -7.11
N GLN A 67 25.54 17.96 -6.97
CA GLN A 67 25.76 18.53 -5.65
C GLN A 67 24.37 18.83 -5.07
N LEU A 68 23.81 17.90 -4.28
CA LEU A 68 22.66 18.15 -3.42
C LEU A 68 23.14 19.03 -2.26
N ASP A 69 23.67 20.21 -2.61
CA ASP A 69 23.71 21.37 -1.73
C ASP A 69 22.30 22.02 -1.74
N TYR A 70 21.27 21.16 -1.74
CA TYR A 70 19.87 21.51 -1.83
C TYR A 70 19.47 22.05 -0.47
N GLN A 71 19.23 23.36 -0.39
CA GLN A 71 18.63 24.02 0.78
C GLN A 71 19.34 23.71 2.12
N GLY A 72 20.63 23.32 2.10
CA GLY A 72 21.39 22.98 3.30
C GLY A 72 21.29 21.53 3.79
N LEU A 73 20.62 20.62 3.07
CA LEU A 73 20.66 19.18 3.39
C LEU A 73 21.99 18.56 2.94
N ASN A 74 22.92 18.45 3.87
CA ASN A 74 24.18 17.73 3.70
C ASN A 74 24.17 16.41 4.48
N VAL A 75 25.21 15.58 4.29
CA VAL A 75 25.40 14.31 5.00
C VAL A 75 25.32 14.45 6.52
N ALA A 76 25.81 15.55 7.11
CA ALA A 76 25.75 15.75 8.55
C ALA A 76 24.32 16.01 9.04
N SER A 77 23.57 16.84 8.33
CA SER A 77 22.15 17.11 8.63
C SER A 77 21.27 15.88 8.44
N PHE A 78 21.51 15.07 7.38
CA PHE A 78 20.84 13.80 7.16
C PHE A 78 21.16 12.79 8.28
N LYS A 79 22.43 12.67 8.68
CA LYS A 79 22.82 11.83 9.83
C LYS A 79 22.09 12.23 11.11
N ASN A 80 21.94 13.53 11.37
CA ASN A 80 21.21 14.01 12.54
C ASN A 80 19.73 13.65 12.47
N LEU A 81 19.08 13.82 11.31
CA LEU A 81 17.70 13.38 11.08
C LEU A 81 17.54 11.89 11.41
N ILE A 82 18.42 11.04 10.87
CA ILE A 82 18.32 9.58 10.99
C ILE A 82 18.60 9.13 12.43
N ARG A 83 19.52 9.81 13.13
CA ARG A 83 19.79 9.55 14.56
C ARG A 83 18.57 9.81 15.44
N ASN A 84 17.76 10.82 15.12
CA ASN A 84 16.52 11.07 15.85
C ASN A 84 15.47 9.95 15.65
N LEU A 85 15.69 9.04 14.69
CA LEU A 85 14.84 7.89 14.42
C LEU A 85 15.41 6.57 14.99
N LEU A 86 16.39 6.63 15.90
CA LEU A 86 16.99 5.45 16.52
C LEU A 86 15.93 4.47 17.08
N ASP A 87 14.97 4.98 17.86
CA ASP A 87 13.92 4.16 18.46
C ASP A 87 13.01 3.52 17.40
N VAL A 88 12.75 4.25 16.30
CA VAL A 88 11.98 3.76 15.14
C VAL A 88 12.69 2.58 14.49
N PHE A 89 14.01 2.68 14.28
CA PHE A 89 14.82 1.59 13.71
C PHE A 89 14.91 0.39 14.64
N GLN A 90 15.07 0.61 15.95
CA GLN A 90 15.09 -0.46 16.95
C GLN A 90 13.75 -1.21 16.94
N ASN A 91 12.64 -0.50 17.04
CA ASN A 91 11.31 -1.11 16.97
C ASN A 91 11.11 -1.87 15.65
N TRP A 92 11.48 -1.29 14.51
CA TRP A 92 11.35 -1.96 13.21
C TRP A 92 12.18 -3.25 13.09
N ASN A 93 13.34 -3.31 13.73
CA ASN A 93 14.18 -4.51 13.82
C ASN A 93 13.55 -5.59 14.69
N ASP A 94 12.85 -5.21 15.76
CA ASP A 94 12.22 -6.14 16.70
C ASP A 94 10.93 -6.78 16.12
N PHE A 95 10.22 -6.08 15.22
CA PHE A 95 9.00 -6.60 14.59
C PHE A 95 9.27 -7.34 13.26
N HIS A 96 9.15 -8.67 13.27
CA HIS A 96 9.42 -9.52 12.09
C HIS A 96 8.45 -9.33 10.91
N HIS A 97 7.21 -8.89 11.13
CA HIS A 97 6.16 -8.89 10.10
C HIS A 97 6.09 -7.64 9.22
N HIS A 98 6.67 -6.52 9.65
CA HIS A 98 6.67 -5.28 8.88
C HIS A 98 7.76 -5.28 7.82
N LYS A 99 7.46 -5.65 6.58
CA LYS A 99 8.48 -5.81 5.53
C LYS A 99 9.33 -4.54 5.34
N SER A 100 8.68 -3.40 5.11
CA SER A 100 9.37 -2.14 4.80
C SER A 100 8.98 -1.01 5.75
N LEU A 101 9.83 0.02 5.81
CA LEU A 101 9.57 1.27 6.53
C LEU A 101 9.58 2.42 5.53
N VAL A 102 8.66 3.37 5.68
CA VAL A 102 8.66 4.62 4.91
C VAL A 102 8.75 5.80 5.86
N ILE A 103 9.60 6.76 5.51
CA ILE A 103 9.81 7.98 6.28
C ILE A 103 9.47 9.17 5.38
N TYR A 104 8.57 10.03 5.85
CA TYR A 104 8.22 11.30 5.23
C TYR A 104 8.73 12.43 6.14
N CYS A 105 9.63 13.25 5.61
CA CYS A 105 10.26 14.34 6.34
C CYS A 105 10.01 15.66 5.61
N SER A 106 9.46 16.65 6.31
CA SER A 106 9.38 18.03 5.86
C SER A 106 10.24 18.94 6.73
N THR A 107 10.12 20.26 6.57
CA THR A 107 10.74 21.23 7.49
C THR A 107 10.09 21.24 8.89
N THR A 108 8.85 20.74 9.02
CA THR A 108 8.04 20.87 10.23
C THR A 108 7.76 19.54 10.93
N PHE A 109 7.88 18.40 10.24
CA PHE A 109 7.58 17.10 10.83
C PHE A 109 8.40 15.95 10.24
N VAL A 110 8.44 14.85 10.99
CA VAL A 110 8.83 13.52 10.49
C VAL A 110 7.72 12.54 10.81
N LYS A 111 7.20 11.86 9.79
CA LYS A 111 6.22 10.79 9.94
C LYS A 111 6.81 9.48 9.44
N THR A 112 6.60 8.40 10.19
CA THR A 112 7.10 7.08 9.88
C THR A 112 5.93 6.10 9.76
N TYR A 113 5.99 5.20 8.78
CA TYR A 113 4.95 4.21 8.56
C TYR A 113 5.54 2.85 8.19
N TYR A 114 4.97 1.78 8.74
CA TYR A 114 5.22 0.44 8.24
C TYR A 114 4.46 0.21 6.94
N ALA A 115 5.12 -0.44 5.97
CA ALA A 115 4.48 -0.93 4.76
C ALA A 115 4.46 -2.47 4.77
N PRO A 116 3.29 -3.10 4.59
CA PRO A 116 3.15 -4.57 4.60
C PRO A 116 3.61 -5.22 3.28
N ILE A 117 4.30 -4.46 2.44
CA ILE A 117 4.84 -4.82 1.13
C ILE A 117 6.34 -4.52 1.12
N GLU A 118 7.07 -5.21 0.25
CA GLU A 118 8.45 -4.85 -0.02
C GLU A 118 8.50 -3.59 -0.88
N LEU A 119 9.27 -2.59 -0.43
CA LEU A 119 9.45 -1.34 -1.12
C LEU A 119 10.85 -1.27 -1.71
N PRO A 120 11.02 -0.79 -2.96
CA PRO A 120 12.34 -0.51 -3.48
C PRO A 120 13.02 0.56 -2.61
N PHE A 121 14.33 0.43 -2.42
CA PHE A 121 15.09 1.49 -1.77
C PHE A 121 15.02 2.75 -2.61
N LYS A 122 14.57 3.86 -2.02
CA LYS A 122 14.49 5.15 -2.71
C LYS A 122 14.59 6.28 -1.70
N ILE A 123 15.40 7.28 -2.02
CA ILE A 123 15.35 8.60 -1.38
C ILE A 123 14.89 9.58 -2.46
N TYR A 124 13.72 10.17 -2.24
CA TYR A 124 13.13 11.18 -3.11
C TYR A 124 13.10 12.51 -2.39
N LEU A 125 13.50 13.57 -3.08
CA LEU A 125 13.49 14.94 -2.56
C LEU A 125 12.83 15.87 -3.60
N ASN A 126 11.76 16.53 -3.20
CA ASN A 126 11.06 17.53 -4.02
C ASN A 126 10.25 18.47 -3.11
N ASN A 127 9.32 19.24 -3.69
CA ASN A 127 8.37 20.09 -2.95
C ASN A 127 7.07 19.35 -2.52
N HIS A 128 7.02 18.04 -2.76
CA HIS A 128 5.92 17.15 -2.43
C HIS A 128 6.46 15.74 -2.09
N PHE A 129 5.65 14.91 -1.44
CA PHE A 129 6.06 13.56 -1.08
C PHE A 129 5.88 12.55 -2.22
N TYR A 130 6.68 11.50 -2.15
CA TYR A 130 6.63 10.37 -3.08
C TYR A 130 5.79 9.24 -2.49
N LEU A 131 4.58 9.07 -3.00
CA LEU A 131 3.58 8.13 -2.50
C LEU A 131 3.32 6.97 -3.46
N LYS A 132 3.91 6.96 -4.67
CA LYS A 132 3.80 5.89 -5.68
C LYS A 132 3.94 4.51 -5.04
N THR A 133 4.95 4.31 -4.21
CA THR A 133 5.31 3.02 -3.59
C THR A 133 4.28 2.49 -2.60
N VAL A 134 3.48 3.36 -1.98
CA VAL A 134 2.43 2.97 -1.01
C VAL A 134 1.02 3.06 -1.59
N SER A 135 0.85 3.62 -2.79
CA SER A 135 -0.44 3.82 -3.45
C SER A 135 -1.30 2.54 -3.53
N GLN A 136 -0.69 1.40 -3.88
CA GLN A 136 -1.37 0.10 -3.99
C GLN A 136 -1.95 -0.43 -2.66
N LEU A 137 -1.60 0.14 -1.52
CA LEU A 137 -2.21 -0.20 -0.23
C LEU A 137 -3.66 0.29 -0.12
N PHE A 138 -4.05 1.26 -0.95
CA PHE A 138 -5.32 1.97 -0.89
C PHE A 138 -6.31 1.59 -1.99
N ASN A 139 -6.04 0.50 -2.72
CA ASN A 139 -6.95 -0.02 -3.74
C ASN A 139 -8.30 -0.38 -3.11
N SER A 140 -9.38 0.15 -3.70
CA SER A 140 -10.77 0.01 -3.24
C SER A 140 -11.40 -1.33 -3.65
N VAL A 141 -10.70 -2.08 -4.51
CA VAL A 141 -11.18 -3.30 -5.16
C VAL A 141 -11.61 -4.40 -4.22
N THR A 142 -11.03 -4.47 -3.01
CA THR A 142 -11.17 -5.65 -2.17
C THR A 142 -11.56 -5.35 -0.74
N GLN A 143 -12.64 -6.00 -0.30
CA GLN A 143 -12.91 -6.13 1.11
C GLN A 143 -12.01 -7.21 1.71
N LYS A 144 -11.40 -6.87 2.83
CA LYS A 144 -10.53 -7.76 3.60
C LYS A 144 -11.33 -8.21 4.81
N LEU A 145 -11.85 -9.43 4.76
CA LEU A 145 -12.63 -10.01 5.84
C LEU A 145 -11.78 -10.97 6.67
N ILE A 146 -12.10 -11.05 7.96
CA ILE A 146 -11.39 -11.89 8.91
C ILE A 146 -12.41 -12.66 9.71
N LEU A 147 -12.45 -13.97 9.50
CA LEU A 147 -13.32 -14.89 10.20
C LEU A 147 -12.53 -15.61 11.30
N TYR A 148 -12.81 -15.26 12.54
CA TYR A 148 -12.33 -16.00 13.71
C TYR A 148 -13.33 -17.09 14.10
N ILE A 149 -12.86 -18.33 14.24
CA ILE A 149 -13.67 -19.50 14.63
C ILE A 149 -13.08 -20.14 15.89
N SER A 150 -13.85 -20.11 16.98
CA SER A 150 -13.53 -20.82 18.22
C SER A 150 -14.64 -21.77 18.64
N GLU A 151 -14.37 -22.58 19.66
CA GLU A 151 -15.34 -23.53 20.21
C GLU A 151 -16.53 -22.85 20.89
N SER A 152 -16.41 -21.60 21.36
CA SER A 152 -17.47 -20.91 22.09
C SER A 152 -18.12 -19.77 21.31
N HIS A 153 -17.43 -19.20 20.34
CA HIS A 153 -17.92 -18.11 19.52
C HIS A 153 -17.13 -17.97 18.23
N SER A 154 -17.75 -17.38 17.21
CA SER A 154 -17.10 -16.98 15.96
C SER A 154 -17.41 -15.52 15.72
N SER A 155 -16.48 -14.79 15.14
CA SER A 155 -16.66 -13.38 14.81
C SER A 155 -16.11 -13.10 13.43
N LEU A 156 -16.83 -12.27 12.68
CA LEU A 156 -16.36 -11.73 11.43
C LEU A 156 -15.99 -10.26 11.62
N PHE A 157 -14.80 -9.90 11.17
CA PHE A 157 -14.31 -8.53 11.16
C PHE A 157 -14.05 -8.09 9.71
N GLU A 158 -14.23 -6.81 9.45
CA GLU A 158 -13.81 -6.16 8.22
C GLU A 158 -12.58 -5.29 8.53
N LEU A 159 -11.53 -5.44 7.73
CA LEU A 159 -10.33 -4.64 7.83
C LEU A 159 -10.45 -3.43 6.90
N LYS A 160 -10.68 -2.26 7.47
CA LYS A 160 -10.68 -0.97 6.76
C LYS A 160 -9.50 -0.14 7.23
N ASN A 161 -8.58 0.22 6.33
CA ASN A 161 -7.46 1.10 6.65
C ASN A 161 -6.78 0.73 7.97
N VAL A 162 -6.52 -0.57 8.16
CA VAL A 162 -5.88 -1.19 9.34
C VAL A 162 -6.67 -1.19 10.65
N ALA A 163 -7.86 -0.60 10.67
CA ALA A 163 -8.85 -0.75 11.73
C ALA A 163 -9.76 -1.97 11.49
N TYR A 164 -10.22 -2.57 12.58
CA TYR A 164 -11.08 -3.76 12.57
C TYR A 164 -12.48 -3.34 12.97
N GLU A 165 -13.43 -3.47 12.04
CA GLU A 165 -14.84 -3.26 12.32
C GLU A 165 -15.51 -4.63 12.47
N LYS A 166 -16.04 -4.92 13.65
CA LYS A 166 -16.76 -6.17 13.89
C LYS A 166 -18.09 -6.13 13.14
N ARG A 167 -18.31 -7.10 12.26
CA ARG A 167 -19.53 -7.21 11.44
C ARG A 167 -20.60 -8.01 12.15
N PHE A 168 -20.24 -9.18 12.68
CA PHE A 168 -21.15 -10.02 13.47
C PHE A 168 -20.40 -10.96 14.42
N GLU A 169 -21.14 -11.54 15.35
CA GLU A 169 -20.68 -12.61 16.24
C GLU A 169 -21.74 -13.72 16.32
N ILE A 170 -21.30 -14.96 16.24
CA ILE A 170 -22.12 -16.15 16.43
C ILE A 170 -21.61 -16.85 17.68
N LYS A 171 -22.43 -16.92 18.74
CA LYS A 171 -22.09 -17.68 19.95
C LYS A 171 -22.43 -19.16 19.76
N ASN A 172 -21.49 -20.03 20.07
CA ASN A 172 -21.71 -21.46 20.11
C ASN A 172 -22.26 -21.87 21.48
N ASN A 173 -23.49 -22.36 21.50
CA ASN A 173 -24.03 -23.01 22.70
C ASN A 173 -23.65 -24.49 22.63
N LYS A 174 -22.79 -24.98 23.54
CA LYS A 174 -22.32 -26.40 23.58
C LYS A 174 -23.45 -27.44 23.64
N ARG A 175 -24.70 -27.02 23.85
CA ARG A 175 -25.93 -27.83 23.79
C ARG A 175 -26.35 -28.24 22.36
N ILE A 176 -25.60 -27.86 21.32
CA ILE A 176 -25.88 -28.31 19.96
C ILE A 176 -25.47 -29.78 19.81
N GLU A 177 -26.45 -30.68 19.75
CA GLU A 177 -26.31 -32.15 19.65
C GLU A 177 -25.45 -32.65 18.47
N SER A 178 -25.09 -31.77 17.53
CA SER A 178 -24.32 -32.05 16.31
C SER A 178 -23.11 -31.12 16.13
N TYR A 179 -22.54 -30.63 17.23
CA TYR A 179 -21.26 -29.94 17.22
C TYR A 179 -20.14 -30.88 16.73
N PRO A 180 -19.23 -30.44 15.85
CA PRO A 180 -19.06 -29.09 15.29
C PRO A 180 -19.87 -28.79 14.01
N ASN A 181 -20.46 -29.80 13.35
CA ASN A 181 -21.04 -29.67 12.01
C ASN A 181 -22.19 -28.65 11.88
N LYS A 182 -23.10 -28.58 12.86
CA LYS A 182 -24.21 -27.61 12.83
C LYS A 182 -23.74 -26.19 13.09
N TYR A 183 -22.78 -26.02 14.00
CA TYR A 183 -22.18 -24.71 14.29
C TYR A 183 -21.40 -24.17 13.07
N ILE A 184 -20.58 -25.01 12.43
CA ILE A 184 -19.90 -24.68 11.16
C ILE A 184 -20.91 -24.38 10.05
N GLY A 185 -22.06 -25.07 10.03
CA GLY A 185 -23.15 -24.77 9.09
C GLY A 185 -23.74 -23.37 9.26
N LEU A 186 -23.91 -22.90 10.50
CA LEU A 186 -24.38 -21.54 10.76
C LEU A 186 -23.37 -20.51 10.27
N ILE A 187 -22.08 -20.69 10.60
CA ILE A 187 -21.01 -19.79 10.14
C ILE A 187 -20.95 -19.76 8.61
N HIS A 188 -20.99 -20.93 7.96
CA HIS A 188 -21.02 -21.05 6.50
C HIS A 188 -22.17 -20.26 5.88
N ASN A 189 -23.39 -20.41 6.40
CA ASN A 189 -24.57 -19.73 5.86
C ASN A 189 -24.47 -18.21 6.03
N GLU A 190 -23.99 -17.72 7.18
CA GLU A 190 -23.81 -16.28 7.39
C GLU A 190 -22.76 -15.70 6.44
N VAL A 191 -21.60 -16.34 6.33
CA VAL A 191 -20.52 -15.87 5.45
C VAL A 191 -20.96 -15.91 3.98
N THR A 192 -21.48 -17.03 3.48
CA THR A 192 -21.90 -17.15 2.08
C THR A 192 -23.07 -16.24 1.69
N ASN A 193 -23.82 -15.71 2.67
CA ASN A 193 -24.92 -14.78 2.40
C ASN A 193 -24.52 -13.31 2.35
N LEU A 194 -23.29 -12.97 2.70
CA LEU A 194 -22.76 -11.60 2.56
C LEU A 194 -22.96 -11.10 1.13
N LYS A 195 -23.48 -9.87 0.99
CA LYS A 195 -23.79 -9.29 -0.32
C LYS A 195 -22.54 -9.16 -1.17
N GLU A 196 -21.43 -8.87 -0.52
CA GLU A 196 -20.13 -8.62 -1.12
C GLU A 196 -19.51 -9.91 -1.68
N LEU A 197 -19.84 -11.06 -1.10
CA LEU A 197 -19.50 -12.38 -1.65
C LEU A 197 -20.43 -12.84 -2.78
N LYS A 198 -21.56 -12.15 -2.98
CA LYS A 198 -22.49 -12.36 -4.10
C LYS A 198 -22.24 -11.38 -5.25
N ASP A 199 -21.67 -10.21 -4.98
CA ASP A 199 -21.33 -9.22 -6.00
C ASP A 199 -20.05 -9.63 -6.75
N GLN A 200 -20.22 -10.13 -7.98
CA GLN A 200 -19.13 -10.58 -8.84
C GLN A 200 -18.15 -9.46 -9.23
N LYS A 201 -18.50 -8.19 -9.00
CA LYS A 201 -17.61 -7.05 -9.30
C LYS A 201 -16.64 -6.75 -8.16
N GLN A 202 -16.86 -7.29 -6.97
CA GLN A 202 -16.04 -7.03 -5.78
C GLN A 202 -15.33 -8.31 -5.34
N LEU A 203 -14.00 -8.31 -5.35
CA LEU A 203 -13.22 -9.42 -4.83
C LEU A 203 -13.16 -9.34 -3.31
N VAL A 204 -13.20 -10.49 -2.64
CA VAL A 204 -13.08 -10.56 -1.19
C VAL A 204 -11.93 -11.47 -0.81
N SER A 205 -11.03 -10.96 0.01
CA SER A 205 -9.99 -11.78 0.65
C SER A 205 -10.48 -12.17 2.05
N LEU A 206 -10.52 -13.48 2.36
CA LEU A 206 -10.94 -13.96 3.68
C LEU A 206 -9.78 -14.61 4.42
N LEU A 207 -9.38 -14.02 5.54
CA LEU A 207 -8.52 -14.70 6.51
C LEU A 207 -9.41 -15.51 7.47
N VAL A 208 -9.27 -16.83 7.47
CA VAL A 208 -9.93 -17.71 8.43
C VAL A 208 -8.93 -18.12 9.50
N THR A 209 -9.26 -17.93 10.76
CA THR A 209 -8.34 -18.25 11.86
C THR A 209 -9.07 -18.86 13.03
N GLY A 210 -8.43 -19.76 13.75
CA GLY A 210 -9.09 -20.52 14.81
C GLY A 210 -8.46 -21.87 15.08
N LYS A 211 -9.20 -22.74 15.78
CA LYS A 211 -8.76 -24.12 16.00
C LYS A 211 -8.77 -24.88 14.67
N LYS A 212 -7.66 -25.54 14.33
CA LYS A 212 -7.45 -26.24 13.04
C LYS A 212 -8.66 -27.05 12.57
N GLU A 213 -9.17 -27.94 13.42
CA GLU A 213 -10.32 -28.80 13.10
C GLU A 213 -11.57 -28.03 12.66
N LEU A 214 -11.84 -26.88 13.28
CA LEU A 214 -12.99 -26.04 12.97
C LEU A 214 -12.77 -25.27 11.67
N VAL A 215 -11.55 -24.76 11.48
CA VAL A 215 -11.18 -24.08 10.24
C VAL A 215 -11.26 -25.05 9.06
N ASP A 216 -10.62 -26.22 9.15
CA ASP A 216 -10.64 -27.25 8.10
C ASP A 216 -12.08 -27.66 7.73
N SER A 217 -12.95 -27.82 8.74
CA SER A 217 -14.37 -28.10 8.54
C SER A 217 -15.10 -26.98 7.79
N PHE A 218 -14.85 -25.71 8.16
CA PHE A 218 -15.41 -24.55 7.46
C PHE A 218 -14.94 -24.47 6.02
N ILE A 219 -13.63 -24.63 5.78
CA ILE A 219 -13.01 -24.59 4.44
C ILE A 219 -13.63 -25.67 3.56
N LYS A 220 -13.65 -26.92 4.03
CA LYS A 220 -14.24 -28.05 3.28
C LYS A 220 -15.70 -27.80 2.88
N LYS A 221 -16.46 -27.09 3.72
CA LYS A 221 -17.88 -26.77 3.47
C LYS A 221 -18.08 -25.56 2.56
N SER A 222 -17.15 -24.62 2.56
CA SER A 222 -17.36 -23.27 2.00
C SER A 222 -16.62 -23.00 0.69
N VAL A 223 -15.47 -23.64 0.45
CA VAL A 223 -14.58 -23.33 -0.69
C VAL A 223 -15.31 -23.34 -2.03
N ASN A 224 -16.19 -24.31 -2.26
CA ASN A 224 -16.88 -24.44 -3.55
C ASN A 224 -18.09 -23.51 -3.73
N LYS A 225 -18.47 -22.76 -2.69
CA LYS A 225 -19.67 -21.90 -2.70
C LYS A 225 -19.35 -20.41 -2.67
N ILE A 226 -18.09 -20.04 -2.54
CA ILE A 226 -17.69 -18.63 -2.47
C ILE A 226 -16.91 -18.33 -3.75
N SER A 227 -17.64 -17.93 -4.79
CA SER A 227 -17.08 -17.71 -6.13
C SER A 227 -16.15 -16.49 -6.21
N ASN A 228 -16.34 -15.51 -5.32
CA ASN A 228 -15.63 -14.22 -5.36
C ASN A 228 -14.47 -14.16 -4.33
N MET A 229 -14.04 -15.33 -3.85
CA MET A 229 -12.91 -15.44 -2.93
C MET A 229 -11.59 -15.40 -3.68
N GLU A 230 -10.82 -14.35 -3.41
CA GLU A 230 -9.49 -14.18 -3.98
C GLU A 230 -8.46 -15.10 -3.31
N SER A 231 -8.60 -15.32 -2.00
CA SER A 231 -7.69 -16.17 -1.22
C SER A 231 -8.32 -16.52 0.13
N ILE A 232 -7.99 -17.72 0.63
CA ILE A 232 -8.25 -18.10 2.02
C ILE A 232 -6.94 -18.35 2.73
N TYR A 233 -6.71 -17.62 3.80
CA TYR A 233 -5.54 -17.82 4.65
C TYR A 233 -5.97 -18.48 5.95
N VAL A 234 -5.17 -19.43 6.42
CA VAL A 234 -5.46 -20.19 7.63
C VAL A 234 -4.38 -19.93 8.67
N SER A 235 -4.81 -19.65 9.88
CA SER A 235 -3.94 -19.51 11.03
C SER A 235 -4.54 -20.15 12.28
N GLU A 236 -3.69 -20.70 13.13
CA GLU A 236 -4.07 -21.14 14.47
C GLU A 236 -3.74 -20.03 15.47
N THR A 237 -4.70 -19.17 15.81
CA THR A 237 -4.54 -18.15 16.86
C THR A 237 -5.66 -18.20 17.89
N LYS A 238 -5.32 -17.80 19.13
CA LYS A 238 -6.27 -17.68 20.24
C LYS A 238 -6.58 -16.23 20.64
N ALA A 239 -5.84 -15.25 20.09
CA ALA A 239 -5.97 -13.83 20.42
C ALA A 239 -6.17 -12.97 19.18
N ILE A 240 -7.04 -11.95 19.28
CA ILE A 240 -7.36 -11.04 18.18
C ILE A 240 -6.15 -10.23 17.73
N ASP A 241 -5.26 -9.83 18.63
CA ASP A 241 -4.08 -9.03 18.25
C ASP A 241 -3.09 -9.83 17.40
N GLU A 242 -2.92 -11.13 17.65
CA GLU A 242 -2.12 -12.03 16.82
C GLU A 242 -2.76 -12.22 15.42
N ILE A 243 -4.09 -12.14 15.33
CA ILE A 243 -4.79 -12.14 14.02
C ILE A 243 -4.41 -10.89 13.24
N LYS A 244 -4.27 -9.74 13.90
CA LYS A 244 -3.91 -8.50 13.21
C LYS A 244 -2.56 -8.62 12.55
N GLU A 245 -1.55 -9.04 13.31
CA GLU A 245 -0.19 -9.23 12.83
C GLU A 245 -0.13 -10.21 11.65
N LYS A 246 -0.82 -11.36 11.76
CA LYS A 246 -0.89 -12.35 10.68
C LYS A 246 -1.61 -11.81 9.46
N THR A 247 -2.69 -11.05 9.62
CA THR A 247 -3.37 -10.37 8.50
C THR A 247 -2.43 -9.42 7.78
N ILE A 248 -1.74 -8.57 8.54
CA ILE A 248 -0.79 -7.58 8.02
C ILE A 248 0.32 -8.27 7.24
N SER A 249 0.86 -9.38 7.74
CA SER A 249 1.88 -10.18 7.06
C SER A 249 1.43 -10.71 5.69
N LYS A 250 0.11 -10.86 5.50
CA LYS A 250 -0.49 -11.43 4.30
C LYS A 250 -1.05 -10.40 3.33
N LEU A 251 -1.21 -9.15 3.76
CA LEU A 251 -1.63 -8.03 2.90
C LEU A 251 -0.79 -7.91 1.63
N GLY A 252 0.52 -8.14 1.72
CA GLY A 252 1.38 -8.10 0.53
C GLY A 252 1.02 -9.15 -0.52
N SER A 253 0.74 -10.39 -0.13
CA SER A 253 0.31 -11.42 -1.10
C SER A 253 -1.11 -11.20 -1.60
N ILE A 254 -1.98 -10.59 -0.79
CA ILE A 254 -3.31 -10.18 -1.23
C ILE A 254 -3.17 -9.19 -2.39
N ILE A 255 -2.39 -8.11 -2.20
CA ILE A 255 -2.19 -7.08 -3.23
C ILE A 255 -1.59 -7.67 -4.51
N GLN A 256 -0.66 -8.64 -4.40
CA GLN A 256 -0.07 -9.32 -5.55
C GLN A 256 -1.10 -10.13 -6.34
N ASN A 257 -1.94 -10.92 -5.66
CA ASN A 257 -3.01 -11.67 -6.30
C ASN A 257 -4.01 -10.72 -7.02
N GLN A 258 -4.31 -9.57 -6.42
CA GLN A 258 -5.20 -8.57 -7.04
C GLN A 258 -4.59 -8.04 -8.33
N ALA A 259 -3.31 -7.70 -8.26
CA ALA A 259 -2.59 -7.21 -9.41
C ALA A 259 -2.63 -8.23 -10.55
N GLU A 260 -2.50 -9.52 -10.27
CA GLU A 260 -2.62 -10.60 -11.26
C GLU A 260 -4.03 -10.68 -11.87
N ILE A 261 -5.08 -10.71 -11.04
CA ILE A 261 -6.47 -10.80 -11.53
C ILE A 261 -6.81 -9.59 -12.42
N PHE A 262 -6.50 -8.38 -11.94
CA PHE A 262 -6.80 -7.15 -12.68
C PHE A 262 -5.96 -7.00 -13.93
N ARG A 263 -4.72 -7.49 -13.90
CA ARG A 263 -3.88 -7.59 -15.10
C ARG A 263 -4.51 -8.51 -16.15
N LEU A 264 -4.99 -9.70 -15.76
CA LEU A 264 -5.64 -10.64 -16.69
C LEU A 264 -6.95 -10.08 -17.26
N GLN A 265 -7.74 -9.41 -16.42
CA GLN A 265 -8.94 -8.69 -16.88
C GLN A 265 -8.59 -7.55 -17.83
N ALA A 266 -7.55 -6.77 -17.53
CA ALA A 266 -7.09 -5.70 -18.41
C ALA A 266 -6.65 -6.26 -19.77
N LYS A 267 -5.88 -7.36 -19.81
CA LYS A 267 -5.47 -8.02 -21.07
C LYS A 267 -6.63 -8.49 -21.96
N SER A 268 -7.80 -8.73 -21.37
CA SER A 268 -9.01 -9.11 -22.10
C SER A 268 -9.94 -7.94 -22.39
N SER A 269 -9.64 -6.74 -21.86
CA SER A 269 -10.36 -5.50 -22.13
C SER A 269 -9.78 -4.83 -23.38
N GLU A 270 -10.65 -4.28 -24.23
CA GLU A 270 -10.23 -3.56 -25.45
C GLU A 270 -9.66 -2.15 -25.15
N ILE A 271 -9.73 -1.66 -23.91
CA ILE A 271 -9.42 -0.26 -23.56
C ILE A 271 -8.32 -0.23 -22.49
N ILE A 272 -7.08 -0.45 -22.91
CA ILE A 272 -5.89 -0.12 -22.12
C ILE A 272 -5.12 0.99 -22.85
N ASP A 273 -5.00 2.14 -22.23
CA ASP A 273 -4.12 3.21 -22.68
C ASP A 273 -2.69 2.97 -22.21
N LYS A 274 -1.73 3.30 -23.08
CA LYS A 274 -0.29 3.21 -22.83
C LYS A 274 0.45 4.53 -23.06
N GLU A 275 -0.22 5.52 -23.64
CA GLU A 275 0.34 6.83 -23.92
C GLU A 275 0.44 7.62 -22.62
N LEU A 276 1.66 8.04 -22.26
CA LEU A 276 1.94 8.55 -20.93
C LEU A 276 1.19 9.86 -20.66
N ASP A 277 1.12 10.76 -21.65
CA ASP A 277 0.39 12.03 -21.54
C ASP A 277 -1.11 11.81 -21.29
N VAL A 278 -1.74 10.88 -22.01
CA VAL A 278 -3.14 10.48 -21.81
C VAL A 278 -3.35 9.95 -20.40
N ILE A 279 -2.48 9.04 -19.94
CA ILE A 279 -2.55 8.48 -18.58
C ILE A 279 -2.40 9.59 -17.52
N ILE A 280 -1.46 10.52 -17.71
CA ILE A 280 -1.27 11.63 -16.77
C ILE A 280 -2.55 12.47 -16.65
N LYS A 281 -3.15 12.84 -17.78
CA LYS A 281 -4.38 13.65 -17.83
C LYS A 281 -5.58 12.92 -17.20
N ALA A 282 -5.83 11.70 -17.65
CA ALA A 282 -6.91 10.84 -17.15
C ALA A 282 -6.80 10.60 -15.64
N SER A 283 -5.58 10.47 -15.10
CA SER A 283 -5.36 10.31 -13.65
C SER A 283 -5.87 11.53 -12.86
N ASN A 284 -5.62 12.74 -13.38
CA ASN A 284 -6.03 13.98 -12.75
C ASN A 284 -7.54 14.23 -12.90
N GLN A 285 -8.13 13.87 -14.04
CA GLN A 285 -9.57 13.93 -14.31
C GLN A 285 -10.39 12.88 -13.55
N GLY A 286 -9.73 11.85 -13.00
CA GLY A 286 -10.39 10.80 -12.22
C GLY A 286 -11.01 9.70 -13.09
N GLU A 287 -10.54 9.56 -14.33
CA GLU A 287 -11.08 8.63 -15.31
C GLU A 287 -10.43 7.25 -15.22
N ILE A 288 -9.29 7.14 -14.53
CA ILE A 288 -8.56 5.88 -14.38
C ILE A 288 -9.22 4.99 -13.32
N LYS A 289 -9.72 3.84 -13.76
CA LYS A 289 -10.21 2.79 -12.86
C LYS A 289 -9.06 1.96 -12.29
N ASN A 290 -8.13 1.54 -13.15
CA ASN A 290 -6.96 0.75 -12.76
C ASN A 290 -5.71 1.30 -13.46
N LEU A 291 -4.76 1.79 -12.69
CA LEU A 291 -3.43 2.19 -13.13
C LEU A 291 -2.42 1.09 -12.82
N PHE A 292 -1.69 0.64 -13.82
CA PHE A 292 -0.56 -0.26 -13.69
C PHE A 292 0.73 0.52 -13.95
N ILE A 293 1.70 0.44 -13.04
CA ILE A 293 2.98 1.13 -13.14
C ILE A 293 4.10 0.11 -12.97
N GLU A 294 5.09 0.13 -13.85
CA GLU A 294 6.31 -0.65 -13.67
C GLU A 294 7.05 -0.15 -12.41
N LYS A 295 7.44 -1.06 -11.51
CA LYS A 295 7.98 -0.74 -10.17
C LYS A 295 9.10 0.31 -10.21
N ASP A 296 10.06 0.11 -11.11
CA ASP A 296 11.26 0.93 -11.24
C ASP A 296 11.12 2.06 -12.26
N PHE A 297 9.95 2.17 -12.93
CA PHE A 297 9.72 3.21 -13.92
C PHE A 297 9.51 4.58 -13.27
N GLU A 298 10.26 5.57 -13.75
CA GLU A 298 10.08 6.98 -13.43
C GLU A 298 9.86 7.77 -14.71
N LEU A 299 8.99 8.77 -14.61
CA LEU A 299 8.80 9.79 -15.63
C LEU A 299 8.93 11.14 -14.94
N PHE A 300 9.91 11.94 -15.34
CA PHE A 300 10.14 13.26 -14.76
C PHE A 300 9.51 14.33 -15.64
N GLY A 301 8.81 15.27 -15.02
CA GLY A 301 8.07 16.26 -15.77
C GLY A 301 7.15 17.12 -14.92
N GLU A 302 6.39 17.95 -15.61
CA GLU A 302 5.35 18.80 -15.05
C GLU A 302 4.05 18.62 -15.83
N TYR A 303 2.93 18.71 -15.12
CA TYR A 303 1.62 18.74 -15.75
C TYR A 303 0.99 20.10 -15.47
N ASP A 304 0.84 20.90 -16.52
CA ASP A 304 0.11 22.14 -16.47
C ASP A 304 -1.39 21.84 -16.57
N ILE A 305 -2.03 21.82 -15.41
CA ILE A 305 -3.46 21.56 -15.28
C ILE A 305 -4.33 22.61 -15.98
N ASN A 306 -3.85 23.86 -16.12
CA ASN A 306 -4.65 24.94 -16.71
C ASN A 306 -4.70 24.83 -18.23
N ASN A 307 -3.61 24.38 -18.84
CA ASN A 307 -3.48 24.23 -20.28
C ASN A 307 -3.64 22.77 -20.75
N ASP A 308 -3.94 21.85 -19.83
CA ASP A 308 -3.99 20.41 -20.06
C ASP A 308 -2.77 19.89 -20.84
N PHE A 309 -1.58 20.26 -20.39
CA PHE A 309 -0.32 20.00 -21.09
C PHE A 309 0.67 19.26 -20.20
N VAL A 310 1.22 18.16 -20.73
CA VAL A 310 2.23 17.36 -20.03
C VAL A 310 3.59 17.67 -20.64
N PHE A 311 4.48 18.24 -19.83
CA PHE A 311 5.87 18.44 -20.18
C PHE A 311 6.71 17.32 -19.57
N VAL A 312 7.35 16.52 -20.43
CA VAL A 312 8.34 15.52 -20.01
C VAL A 312 9.72 16.16 -20.11
N GLY A 313 10.43 16.24 -18.99
CA GLY A 313 11.79 16.76 -18.95
C GLY A 313 12.82 15.65 -18.75
N ASN A 314 14.08 16.06 -18.66
CA ASN A 314 15.19 15.15 -18.38
C ASN A 314 15.34 14.96 -16.86
N GLU A 315 16.01 13.87 -16.46
CA GLU A 315 16.30 13.59 -15.04
C GLU A 315 17.13 14.72 -14.37
N GLU A 316 17.89 15.46 -15.17
CA GLU A 316 18.73 16.57 -14.71
C GLU A 316 17.93 17.83 -14.36
N ASP A 317 16.70 17.96 -14.88
CA ASP A 317 15.86 19.16 -14.77
C ASP A 317 15.18 19.27 -13.39
N ARG A 318 15.44 18.30 -12.48
CA ARG A 318 14.95 18.29 -11.08
C ARG A 318 13.43 18.37 -10.97
N LEU A 319 12.73 17.86 -11.98
CA LEU A 319 11.28 17.89 -12.05
C LEU A 319 10.65 16.84 -11.11
N GLY A 320 9.35 17.01 -10.86
CA GLY A 320 8.54 16.04 -10.13
C GLY A 320 8.44 14.70 -10.87
N SER A 321 8.12 13.64 -10.14
CA SER A 321 7.79 12.35 -10.78
C SER A 321 6.33 12.38 -11.22
N LEU A 322 6.08 12.42 -12.53
CA LEU A 322 4.75 12.31 -13.12
C LEU A 322 4.11 10.94 -12.83
N ALA A 323 4.91 9.87 -12.76
CA ALA A 323 4.42 8.55 -12.35
C ALA A 323 3.95 8.55 -10.89
N ASN A 324 4.65 9.28 -10.01
CA ASN A 324 4.17 9.51 -8.64
C ASN A 324 2.87 10.31 -8.61
N MET A 325 2.79 11.40 -9.39
CA MET A 325 1.58 12.20 -9.47
C MET A 325 0.38 11.37 -9.94
N ALA A 326 0.54 10.58 -11.00
CA ALA A 326 -0.52 9.72 -11.55
C ALA A 326 -1.01 8.71 -10.52
N ALA A 327 -0.10 8.06 -9.79
CA ALA A 327 -0.45 7.14 -8.71
C ALA A 327 -1.26 7.83 -7.60
N VAL A 328 -0.80 9.01 -7.16
CA VAL A 328 -1.48 9.79 -6.12
C VAL A 328 -2.88 10.19 -6.57
N LYS A 329 -3.00 10.81 -7.74
CA LYS A 329 -4.27 11.29 -8.29
C LYS A 329 -5.26 10.16 -8.50
N THR A 330 -4.81 9.02 -9.03
CA THR A 330 -5.63 7.82 -9.18
C THR A 330 -6.21 7.36 -7.85
N VAL A 331 -5.37 7.24 -6.80
CA VAL A 331 -5.85 6.85 -5.46
C VAL A 331 -6.84 7.87 -4.90
N LEU A 332 -6.54 9.17 -4.99
CA LEU A 332 -7.42 10.25 -4.52
C LEU A 332 -8.78 10.25 -5.24
N ASN A 333 -8.79 9.90 -6.53
CA ASN A 333 -9.98 9.76 -7.34
C ASN A 333 -10.64 8.37 -7.25
N ASN A 334 -10.30 7.57 -6.23
CA ASN A 334 -10.84 6.24 -5.94
C ASN A 334 -10.56 5.16 -7.00
N GLY A 335 -9.64 5.43 -7.93
CA GLY A 335 -9.04 4.42 -8.80
C GLY A 335 -8.04 3.56 -8.04
N ASN A 336 -7.60 2.49 -8.69
CA ASN A 336 -6.66 1.51 -8.13
C ASN A 336 -5.30 1.63 -8.77
N VAL A 337 -4.24 1.43 -8.01
CA VAL A 337 -2.86 1.44 -8.50
C VAL A 337 -2.20 0.10 -8.21
N PHE A 338 -1.54 -0.47 -9.21
CA PHE A 338 -0.82 -1.73 -9.11
C PHE A 338 0.63 -1.53 -9.57
N LEU A 339 1.58 -1.91 -8.72
CA LEU A 339 3.00 -1.85 -9.06
C LEU A 339 3.50 -3.22 -9.50
N LEU A 340 3.96 -3.33 -10.74
CA LEU A 340 4.28 -4.59 -11.40
C LEU A 340 5.75 -4.64 -11.86
N SER A 341 6.32 -5.84 -11.97
CA SER A 341 7.58 -5.99 -12.73
C SER A 341 7.34 -5.74 -14.22
N LYS A 342 8.42 -5.50 -14.96
CA LYS A 342 8.36 -5.26 -16.40
C LYS A 342 7.66 -6.38 -17.18
N GLU A 343 7.94 -7.63 -16.80
CA GLU A 343 7.35 -8.83 -17.41
C GLU A 343 5.87 -9.00 -17.01
N GLU A 344 5.50 -8.41 -15.88
CA GLU A 344 4.15 -8.42 -15.33
C GLU A 344 3.25 -7.35 -15.94
N MET A 345 3.77 -6.38 -16.68
CA MET A 345 2.91 -5.34 -17.26
C MET A 345 1.84 -5.93 -18.20
N PRO A 346 0.60 -5.39 -18.22
CA PRO A 346 -0.43 -5.75 -19.18
C PRO A 346 0.04 -5.58 -20.64
N ILE A 347 0.52 -4.38 -20.97
CA ILE A 347 1.20 -4.03 -22.23
C ILE A 347 2.67 -3.81 -21.92
N GLN A 348 3.53 -4.60 -22.57
CA GLN A 348 4.97 -4.56 -22.37
C GLN A 348 5.63 -3.35 -23.04
N ASN A 349 6.85 -3.01 -22.59
CA ASN A 349 7.66 -1.91 -23.10
C ASN A 349 7.06 -0.50 -22.88
N CYS A 350 6.09 -0.39 -21.98
CA CYS A 350 5.52 0.89 -21.54
C CYS A 350 5.58 0.94 -20.01
N GLY A 351 6.04 2.07 -19.46
CA GLY A 351 6.21 2.22 -18.01
C GLY A 351 4.90 2.34 -17.23
N MET A 352 3.80 2.70 -17.91
CA MET A 352 2.45 2.77 -17.35
C MET A 352 1.42 2.22 -18.32
N ASN A 353 0.39 1.57 -17.79
CA ASN A 353 -0.83 1.21 -18.51
C ASN A 353 -2.03 1.64 -17.68
N ALA A 354 -3.11 2.12 -18.30
CA ALA A 354 -4.32 2.48 -17.59
C ALA A 354 -5.56 1.86 -18.23
N VAL A 355 -6.44 1.31 -17.41
CA VAL A 355 -7.82 1.05 -17.79
C VAL A 355 -8.62 2.30 -17.46
N VAL A 356 -8.94 3.06 -18.49
CA VAL A 356 -9.73 4.29 -18.40
C VAL A 356 -11.21 3.90 -18.45
N SER A 357 -12.03 4.51 -17.60
CA SER A 357 -13.47 4.39 -17.70
C SER A 357 -13.89 5.18 -18.93
N LEU A 358 -14.54 4.56 -19.91
CA LEU A 358 -15.29 5.33 -20.91
C LEU A 358 -16.22 6.25 -20.14
N ILE A 359 -15.99 7.56 -20.22
CA ILE A 359 -17.04 8.53 -19.94
C ILE A 359 -18.17 8.12 -20.89
N PRO A 360 -19.40 7.83 -20.42
CA PRO A 360 -20.50 7.79 -21.37
C PRO A 360 -20.55 9.20 -21.94
N ASP A 361 -20.29 9.32 -23.25
CA ASP A 361 -20.39 10.57 -23.99
C ASP A 361 -21.62 11.33 -23.47
N ILE A 362 -21.36 12.53 -22.94
CA ILE A 362 -22.44 13.42 -22.52
C ILE A 362 -23.15 13.82 -23.82
N GLU A 363 -24.35 13.24 -24.04
CA GLU A 363 -25.28 13.62 -25.11
C GLU A 363 -25.62 15.11 -25.09
#